data_AF-A0A9D1VKW7-F1
#
_entry.id   AF-A0A9D1VKW7-F1
#
_cell.length_a   1.000
_cell.length_b   1.000
_cell.length_c   1.000
_cell.angle_alpha   90.00
_cell.angle_beta   90.00
_cell.angle_gamma   90.00
#
_symmetry.space_group_name_H-M   'P 1'
#
loop_
_entity.id
_entity.type
_entity.pdbx_description
1 polymer ?
#
loop_
_entity_poly.entity_id
_entity_poly.type
_entity_poly.pdbx_seq_one_letter_code
_entity_poly.pdbx_strand_id
1 'polypeptide(L)'
;MISEDLIQQFVKETELFEERIRAFEAGEIDRKTFKGISGRFGCYAQREKNYMLRLRFPGGRISKEHLAFLGEKTREYPLELMKITTCQTIQVHNLSA
;
A
#
# COMPACT_ATOMS: atom_id res chain seq x y z
N MET A 1 -21.10 -6.16 7.31
CA MET A 1 -20.31 -6.85 6.27
C MET A 1 -20.07 -5.88 5.14
N ILE A 2 -18.89 -5.91 4.53
CA ILE A 2 -18.59 -5.19 3.28
C ILE A 2 -19.42 -5.85 2.18
N SER A 3 -20.06 -5.09 1.30
CA SER A 3 -20.86 -5.64 0.19
C SER A 3 -19.95 -6.18 -0.92
N GLU A 4 -20.45 -7.15 -1.68
CA GLU A 4 -19.75 -7.69 -2.85
C GLU A 4 -19.42 -6.58 -3.86
N ASP A 5 -20.36 -5.66 -4.11
CA ASP A 5 -20.14 -4.51 -5.00
C ASP A 5 -18.95 -3.65 -4.57
N LEU A 6 -18.78 -3.46 -3.25
CA LEU A 6 -17.67 -2.68 -2.71
C LEU A 6 -16.34 -3.42 -2.83
N ILE A 7 -16.34 -4.75 -2.70
CA ILE A 7 -15.15 -5.58 -2.97
C ILE A 7 -14.76 -5.47 -4.44
N GLN A 8 -15.72 -5.63 -5.35
CA GLN A 8 -15.48 -5.51 -6.80
C GLN A 8 -14.99 -4.11 -7.19
N GLN A 9 -15.49 -3.07 -6.53
CA GLN A 9 -14.97 -1.72 -6.70
C GLN A 9 -13.50 -1.62 -6.28
N PHE A 10 -13.11 -2.17 -5.13
CA PHE A 10 -11.71 -2.14 -4.69
C PHE A 10 -10.77 -2.92 -5.60
N VAL A 11 -11.22 -4.04 -6.16
CA VAL A 11 -10.45 -4.80 -7.16
C VAL A 11 -10.17 -3.92 -8.39
N LYS A 12 -11.19 -3.28 -8.94
CA LYS A 12 -11.04 -2.34 -10.08
C LYS A 12 -10.14 -1.16 -9.77
N GLU A 13 -10.24 -0.60 -8.56
CA GLU A 13 -9.36 0.49 -8.13
C GLU A 13 -7.88 0.04 -8.05
N THR A 14 -7.63 -1.24 -7.77
CA THR A 14 -6.28 -1.82 -7.73
C THR A 14 -5.69 -1.96 -9.13
N GLU A 15 -6.49 -2.37 -10.13
CA GLU A 15 -6.07 -2.40 -11.54
C GLU A 15 -5.65 -1.00 -12.03
N LEU A 16 -6.47 0.01 -11.72
CA LEU A 16 -6.13 1.39 -12.03
C LEU A 16 -4.84 1.82 -11.34
N PHE A 17 -4.61 1.41 -10.09
CA PHE A 17 -3.38 1.75 -9.38
C PHE A 17 -2.14 1.14 -10.03
N GLU A 18 -2.23 -0.10 -10.51
CA GLU A 18 -1.16 -0.79 -11.23
C GLU A 18 -0.76 -0.03 -12.50
N GLU A 19 -1.73 0.41 -13.31
CA GLU A 19 -1.47 1.23 -14.50
C GLU A 19 -0.69 2.51 -14.16
N ARG A 20 -1.03 3.15 -13.04
CA ARG A 20 -0.39 4.41 -12.61
C ARG A 20 1.00 4.21 -12.06
N ILE A 21 1.26 3.10 -11.37
CA ILE A 21 2.62 2.70 -10.98
C ILE A 21 3.48 2.50 -12.22
N ARG A 22 2.98 1.76 -13.22
CA ARG A 22 3.72 1.49 -14.46
C ARG A 22 4.02 2.78 -15.25
N ALA A 23 3.04 3.67 -15.37
CA ALA A 23 3.25 4.98 -16.00
C ALA A 23 4.29 5.83 -15.26
N PHE A 24 4.34 5.75 -13.92
CA PHE A 24 5.36 6.45 -13.14
C PHE A 24 6.76 5.84 -13.31
N GLU A 25 6.88 4.51 -13.28
CA GLU A 25 8.14 3.79 -13.55
C GLU A 25 8.67 4.04 -14.97
N ALA A 26 7.77 4.17 -15.95
CA ALA A 26 8.10 4.55 -17.32
C ALA A 26 8.46 6.03 -17.50
N GLY A 27 8.24 6.86 -16.47
CA GLY A 27 8.50 8.31 -16.50
C GLY A 27 7.44 9.13 -17.24
N GLU A 28 6.28 8.54 -17.56
CA GLU A 28 5.17 9.20 -18.25
C GLU A 28 4.44 10.21 -17.36
N ILE A 29 4.44 9.99 -16.05
CA ILE A 29 3.88 10.91 -15.05
C ILE A 29 4.93 11.34 -14.04
N ASP A 30 4.86 12.60 -13.59
CA ASP A 30 5.80 13.13 -12.62
C ASP A 30 5.48 12.67 -11.19
N ARG A 31 6.46 12.82 -10.29
CA ARG A 31 6.34 12.42 -8.88
C ARG A 31 5.18 13.13 -8.16
N LYS A 32 4.88 14.38 -8.54
CA LYS A 32 3.79 15.16 -7.93
C LYS A 32 2.43 14.57 -8.31
N THR A 33 2.24 14.27 -9.59
CA THR A 33 1.03 13.62 -10.11
C THR A 33 0.87 12.23 -9.53
N PHE A 34 1.94 11.42 -9.54
CA PHE A 34 1.92 10.09 -8.95
C PHE A 34 1.53 10.14 -7.47
N LYS A 35 2.16 11.02 -6.67
CA LYS A 35 1.82 11.20 -5.24
C LYS A 35 0.35 11.55 -5.01
N GLY A 36 -0.25 12.37 -5.88
CA GLY A 36 -1.66 12.74 -5.80
C GLY A 36 -2.59 11.53 -5.97
N ILE A 37 -2.19 10.57 -6.81
CA ILE A 37 -2.96 9.35 -7.09
C ILE A 37 -2.65 8.27 -6.05
N SER A 38 -1.38 7.92 -5.89
CA SER A 38 -0.88 6.82 -5.05
C SER A 38 -1.20 7.03 -3.56
N GLY A 39 -1.28 8.28 -3.12
CA GLY A 39 -1.57 8.62 -1.73
C GLY A 39 -2.92 8.11 -1.24
N ARG A 40 -3.91 7.95 -2.14
CA ARG A 40 -5.22 7.35 -1.83
C ARG A 40 -5.09 5.87 -1.47
N PHE A 41 -4.18 5.16 -2.13
CA PHE A 41 -3.86 3.75 -1.89
C PHE A 41 -2.88 3.54 -0.74
N GLY A 42 -2.42 4.62 -0.09
CA GLY A 42 -1.42 4.55 0.96
C GLY A 42 -0.01 4.22 0.45
N CYS A 43 0.22 4.27 -0.87
CA CYS A 43 1.53 4.04 -1.47
C CYS A 43 2.26 5.36 -1.71
N TYR A 44 3.54 5.40 -1.35
CA TYR A 44 4.38 6.57 -1.48
C TYR A 44 5.74 6.20 -2.08
N ALA A 45 6.14 6.90 -3.14
CA ALA A 45 7.50 6.79 -3.68
C ALA A 45 8.52 7.33 -2.66
N GLN A 46 9.48 6.50 -2.28
CA GLN A 46 10.60 6.87 -1.42
C GLN A 46 11.62 7.75 -2.18
N ARG A 47 12.63 8.28 -1.48
CA ARG A 47 13.68 9.07 -2.14
C ARG A 47 14.49 8.22 -3.13
N GLU A 48 14.70 6.95 -2.78
CA GLU A 48 15.26 5.92 -3.64
C GLU A 48 14.18 5.31 -4.55
N LYS A 49 14.54 4.39 -5.44
CA LYS A 49 13.63 3.71 -6.39
C LYS A 49 12.73 2.64 -5.73
N ASN A 50 12.26 2.92 -4.51
CA ASN A 50 11.46 2.02 -3.70
C ASN A 50 10.16 2.70 -3.26
N TYR A 51 9.22 1.90 -2.76
CA TYR A 51 7.92 2.36 -2.27
C TYR A 51 7.75 2.11 -0.78
N MET A 52 6.82 2.87 -0.19
CA MET A 52 6.32 2.65 1.16
C MET A 52 4.81 2.50 1.11
N LEU A 53 4.30 1.41 1.69
CA LEU A 53 2.87 1.16 1.85
C LEU A 53 2.44 1.44 3.30
N ARG A 54 1.45 2.31 3.48
CA ARG A 54 0.84 2.60 4.78
C ARG A 54 -0.49 1.86 4.92
N LEU A 55 -0.51 0.87 5.80
CA LEU A 55 -1.72 0.14 6.19
C LEU A 55 -2.42 0.86 7.33
N ARG A 56 -3.67 1.29 7.08
CA ARG A 56 -4.49 2.04 8.04
C ARG A 56 -5.42 1.10 8.79
N PHE A 57 -5.46 1.25 10.11
CA PHE A 57 -6.37 0.52 10.99
C PHE A 57 -7.26 1.53 11.73
N PRO A 58 -8.60 1.40 11.66
CA PRO A 58 -9.50 2.30 12.39
C PRO A 58 -9.17 2.32 13.89
N GLY A 59 -8.82 3.51 14.41
CA GLY A 59 -8.39 3.70 15.80
C GLY A 59 -7.16 2.89 16.21
N GLY A 60 -6.33 2.46 15.25
CA GLY A 60 -5.16 1.62 15.52
C GLY A 60 -5.49 0.19 15.97
N ARG A 61 -6.75 -0.25 15.85
CA ARG A 61 -7.18 -1.58 16.30
C ARG A 61 -6.77 -2.63 15.27
N ILE A 62 -5.86 -3.50 15.67
CA ILE A 62 -5.38 -4.62 14.86
C ILE A 62 -5.87 -5.90 15.54
N SER A 63 -6.65 -6.71 14.82
CA SER A 63 -7.14 -7.99 15.33
C SER A 63 -6.07 -9.07 15.19
N LYS A 64 -6.30 -10.25 15.79
CA LYS A 64 -5.40 -11.39 15.65
C LYS A 64 -5.31 -11.86 14.20
N GLU A 65 -6.43 -11.80 13.47
CA GLU A 65 -6.53 -12.19 12.07
C GLU A 65 -5.73 -11.23 11.18
N HIS A 66 -5.79 -9.92 11.44
CA HIS A 66 -4.95 -8.94 10.73
C HIS A 66 -3.45 -9.18 11.00
N LEU A 67 -3.06 -9.48 12.24
CA LEU A 67 -1.67 -9.79 12.57
C LEU A 67 -1.20 -11.10 11.92
N ALA A 68 -2.04 -12.13 11.93
CA ALA A 68 -1.75 -13.41 11.28
C ALA A 68 -1.52 -13.21 9.78
N PHE A 69 -2.41 -12.47 9.11
CA PHE A 69 -2.27 -12.12 7.71
C PHE A 69 -0.95 -11.38 7.42
N LEU A 70 -0.60 -10.37 8.23
CA LEU A 70 0.67 -9.66 8.06
C LEU A 70 1.88 -10.58 8.24
N GLY A 71 1.83 -11.48 9.22
CA GLY A 71 2.88 -12.47 9.48
C GLY A 71 2.99 -13.56 8.41
N GLU A 72 1.92 -13.86 7.68
CA GLU A 72 1.96 -14.72 6.49
C GLU A 72 2.61 -13.99 5.32
N LYS A 73 2.25 -12.73 5.09
CA LYS A 73 2.81 -11.93 4.00
C LYS A 73 4.31 -11.65 4.16
N THR A 74 4.84 -11.59 5.37
CA THR A 74 6.31 -11.51 5.58
C THR A 74 7.05 -12.79 5.21
N ARG A 75 6.35 -13.93 5.04
CA ARG A 75 6.94 -15.18 4.54
C ARG A 75 6.82 -15.32 3.03
N GLU A 76 5.77 -14.75 2.45
CA GLU A 76 5.53 -14.75 1.01
C GLU A 76 6.40 -13.73 0.27
N TYR A 77 6.63 -12.57 0.87
CA TYR A 77 7.37 -11.46 0.26
C TYR A 77 8.61 -11.12 1.10
N PRO A 78 9.73 -10.73 0.47
CA PRO A 78 10.96 -10.32 1.17
C PRO A 78 10.79 -8.93 1.79
N LEU A 79 9.96 -8.81 2.82
CA LEU A 79 9.69 -7.55 3.51
C LEU A 79 10.83 -7.21 4.45
N GLU A 80 11.71 -6.29 4.05
CA GLU A 80 12.89 -5.91 4.84
C GLU A 80 12.54 -5.09 6.08
N LEU A 81 11.54 -4.21 5.98
CA LEU A 81 11.24 -3.24 7.04
C LEU A 81 9.74 -2.98 7.16
N MET A 82 9.22 -3.30 8.35
CA MET A 82 7.86 -2.96 8.78
C MET A 82 7.91 -2.24 10.12
N LYS A 83 7.21 -1.11 10.26
CA LYS A 83 7.19 -0.33 11.49
C LYS A 83 5.81 0.18 11.87
N ILE A 84 5.57 0.30 13.17
CA ILE A 84 4.41 0.98 13.72
C ILE A 84 4.73 2.47 13.83
N THR A 85 3.77 3.30 13.46
CA THR A 85 3.90 4.76 13.49
C THR A 85 3.16 5.36 14.67
N THR A 86 3.48 6.62 15.02
CA THR A 86 2.77 7.39 16.06
C THR A 86 1.29 7.62 15.73
N CYS A 87 0.89 7.52 14.47
CA CYS A 87 -0.51 7.55 14.03
C CYS A 87 -1.21 6.19 14.12
N GLN A 88 -0.62 5.21 14.81
CA GLN A 88 -1.17 3.86 14.99
C GLN A 88 -1.46 3.15 13.65
N THR A 89 -0.62 3.43 12.64
CA THR A 89 -0.61 2.74 11.35
C THR A 89 0.65 1.90 11.20
N ILE A 90 0.60 0.90 10.33
CA ILE A 90 1.78 0.11 9.95
C ILE A 90 2.32 0.64 8.62
N GLN A 91 3.63 0.84 8.54
CA GLN A 91 4.33 1.19 7.30
C GLN A 91 5.26 0.05 6.89
N VAL A 92 5.12 -0.41 5.65
CA VAL A 92 6.03 -1.37 5.02
C VAL A 92 6.89 -0.60 4.03
N HIS A 93 8.21 -0.77 4.14
CA HIS A 93 9.20 -0.05 3.34
C HIS A 93 9.91 -0.98 2.37
N ASN A 94 10.63 -0.37 1.41
CA ASN A 94 11.51 -1.04 0.46
C ASN A 94 10.76 -1.99 -0.48
N LEU A 95 9.51 -1.63 -0.79
CA LEU A 95 8.70 -2.39 -1.74
C LEU A 95 9.11 -2.02 -3.17
N SER A 96 9.18 -3.01 -4.04
CA SER A 96 9.22 -2.81 -5.48
C SER A 96 7.81 -2.48 -6.01
N ALA A 97 7.76 -1.90 -7.20
CA ALA A 97 6.53 -1.80 -8.00
C ALA A 97 5.98 -3.18 -8.36
#